data_AF-A0A9E5T098-F1
#
_entry.id   AF-A0A9E5T098-F1
#
_cell.length_a   1.000
_cell.length_b   1.000
_cell.length_c   1.000
_cell.angle_alpha   90.00
_cell.angle_beta   90.00
_cell.angle_gamma   90.00
#
_symmetry.space_group_name_H-M   'P 1'
#
loop_
_entity.id
_entity.type
_entity.pdbx_description
1 polymer ?
#
loop_
_entity_poly.entity_id
_entity_poly.type
_entity_poly.pdbx_seq_one_letter_code
_entity_poly.pdbx_strand_id
1 'polypeptide(L)'
;MKRLSFILPVLILSAFILSFRAAAAGDIRVIINDTELVSDTGTYALGGNTYVPLRAFCTAMSADCRIDWDDKTRTASVSCDGLDISVCVYNNYVVANGRYLWMKNGVLIKNGRIHLPVRVLSECFGTNIAWSAASRIVSVSGGIKPITSGDKYYNSEDLLWLSRIISSESSGEPLSGQIAVGNVVLNRVACPDFPSTIKDVIFDTAGGVQFSPVANGTVYNEPTKSAVIAAKLVLDGAVVVSEALFFLNPDSATSFWITENRAFVADIGAHSFYL
;
A
#
# COMPACT_ATOMS: atom_id res chain seq x y z
N MET A 1 26.48 -83.64 -17.82
CA MET A 1 26.99 -82.27 -18.09
C MET A 1 26.18 -81.30 -17.24
N LYS A 2 26.79 -80.69 -16.23
CA LYS A 2 26.15 -79.85 -15.21
C LYS A 2 25.76 -78.49 -15.83
N ARG A 3 24.50 -78.09 -15.75
CA ARG A 3 24.04 -76.74 -16.12
C ARG A 3 24.17 -75.83 -14.89
N LEU A 4 25.03 -74.82 -14.99
CA LEU A 4 25.24 -73.79 -13.97
C LEU A 4 24.13 -72.74 -14.12
N SER A 5 23.20 -72.67 -13.16
CA SER A 5 22.21 -71.57 -13.07
C SER A 5 22.82 -70.42 -12.28
N PHE A 6 23.01 -69.27 -12.94
CA PHE A 6 23.31 -67.99 -12.29
C PHE A 6 22.05 -67.44 -11.64
N ILE A 7 22.08 -67.24 -10.32
CA ILE A 7 21.05 -66.49 -9.57
C ILE A 7 21.52 -65.04 -9.48
N LEU A 8 20.77 -64.12 -10.09
CA LEU A 8 20.98 -62.67 -9.98
C LEU A 8 20.38 -62.16 -8.66
N PRO A 9 21.10 -61.46 -7.78
CA PRO A 9 20.52 -60.93 -6.56
C PRO A 9 19.69 -59.68 -6.89
N VAL A 10 18.39 -59.75 -6.61
CA VAL A 10 17.47 -58.60 -6.68
C VAL A 10 17.71 -57.73 -5.44
N LEU A 11 18.29 -56.55 -5.64
CA LEU A 11 18.48 -55.55 -4.60
C LEU A 11 17.14 -54.85 -4.33
N ILE A 12 16.46 -55.19 -3.23
CA ILE A 12 15.22 -54.51 -2.81
C ILE A 12 15.63 -53.17 -2.16
N LEU A 13 15.56 -52.09 -2.92
CA LEU A 13 15.74 -50.73 -2.43
C LEU A 13 14.44 -50.29 -1.71
N SER A 14 14.38 -50.43 -0.38
CA SER A 14 13.24 -49.89 0.38
C SER A 14 13.32 -48.37 0.41
N ALA A 15 12.51 -47.70 -0.41
CA ALA A 15 12.33 -46.26 -0.36
C ALA A 15 11.65 -45.88 0.97
N PHE A 16 12.45 -45.38 1.92
CA PHE A 16 11.94 -44.74 3.14
C PHE A 16 11.34 -43.39 2.73
N ILE A 17 10.04 -43.35 2.47
CA ILE A 17 9.33 -42.09 2.19
C ILE A 17 9.21 -41.35 3.52
N LEU A 18 10.13 -40.42 3.80
CA LEU A 18 9.95 -39.44 4.85
C LEU A 18 8.73 -38.58 4.50
N SER A 19 7.61 -38.89 5.16
CA SER A 19 6.42 -38.07 5.11
C SER A 19 6.67 -36.83 5.98
N PHE A 20 7.13 -35.74 5.38
CA PHE A 20 7.11 -34.44 6.06
C PHE A 20 5.65 -34.04 6.26
N ARG A 21 5.13 -34.17 7.48
CA ARG A 21 3.90 -33.48 7.85
C ARG A 21 4.22 -31.99 7.92
N ALA A 22 3.67 -31.21 6.99
CA ALA A 22 3.60 -29.76 7.16
C ALA A 22 2.81 -29.48 8.46
N ALA A 23 3.46 -28.89 9.46
CA ALA A 23 2.76 -28.41 10.64
C ALA A 23 1.72 -27.38 10.19
N ALA A 24 0.48 -27.51 10.68
CA ALA A 24 -0.51 -26.45 10.51
C ALA A 24 0.10 -25.17 11.07
N ALA A 25 0.13 -24.12 10.25
CA ALA A 25 0.74 -22.88 10.66
C ALA A 25 -0.13 -22.31 11.82
N GLY A 26 0.41 -22.21 13.03
CA GLY A 26 -0.31 -21.71 14.22
C GLY A 26 -0.56 -20.19 14.20
N ASP A 27 -1.60 -19.69 14.86
CA ASP A 27 -2.10 -18.30 14.69
C ASP A 27 -1.03 -17.19 14.82
N ILE A 28 -1.24 -16.08 14.10
CA ILE A 28 -0.34 -14.91 14.19
C ILE A 28 -0.55 -14.21 15.53
N ARG A 29 0.52 -14.04 16.29
CA ARG A 29 0.51 -13.29 17.55
C ARG A 29 1.10 -11.91 17.34
N VAL A 30 0.57 -10.93 18.07
CA VAL A 30 1.08 -9.55 18.08
C VAL A 30 1.49 -9.22 19.50
N ILE A 31 2.72 -8.75 19.69
CA ILE A 31 3.27 -8.34 20.99
C ILE A 31 3.58 -6.85 20.90
N ILE A 32 3.06 -6.06 21.83
CA ILE A 32 3.28 -4.61 21.93
C ILE A 32 3.98 -4.36 23.27
N ASN A 33 5.21 -3.84 23.23
CA ASN A 33 6.02 -3.57 24.44
C ASN A 33 6.01 -4.76 25.42
N ASP A 34 6.43 -5.93 24.91
CA ASP A 34 6.51 -7.21 25.62
C ASP A 34 5.18 -7.81 26.12
N THR A 35 4.05 -7.15 25.83
CA THR A 35 2.71 -7.62 26.19
C THR A 35 1.99 -8.14 24.96
N GLU A 36 1.45 -9.36 25.04
CA GLU A 36 0.62 -9.89 23.96
C GLU A 36 -0.67 -9.09 23.80
N LEU A 37 -0.98 -8.72 22.56
CA LEU A 37 -2.22 -8.07 22.20
C LEU A 37 -3.35 -9.10 22.20
N VAL A 38 -4.07 -9.16 23.32
CA VAL A 38 -5.26 -10.00 23.46
C VAL A 38 -6.50 -9.18 23.13
N SER A 39 -7.36 -9.70 22.23
CA SER A 39 -8.65 -9.10 21.90
C SER A 39 -9.71 -10.17 21.65
N ASP A 40 -10.94 -9.85 22.00
CA ASP A 40 -12.17 -10.61 21.72
C ASP A 40 -12.40 -10.90 20.22
N THR A 41 -11.81 -10.13 19.31
CA THR A 41 -11.91 -10.34 17.86
C THR A 41 -10.65 -10.89 17.21
N GLY A 42 -9.57 -11.11 17.96
CA GLY A 42 -8.34 -11.71 17.45
C GLY A 42 -7.57 -10.87 16.41
N THR A 43 -6.62 -11.50 15.74
CA THR A 43 -5.79 -10.93 14.66
C THR A 43 -6.03 -11.68 13.34
N TYR A 44 -5.82 -11.02 12.20
CA TYR A 44 -6.10 -11.62 10.89
C TYR A 44 -4.96 -11.45 9.91
N ALA A 45 -4.61 -12.50 9.18
CA ALA A 45 -3.71 -12.41 8.04
C ALA A 45 -4.50 -12.13 6.75
N LEU A 46 -4.20 -11.04 6.04
CA LEU A 46 -4.83 -10.72 4.77
C LEU A 46 -3.84 -9.99 3.85
N GLY A 47 -3.64 -10.54 2.64
CA GLY A 47 -2.80 -9.90 1.62
C GLY A 47 -1.35 -9.65 2.06
N GLY A 48 -0.78 -10.54 2.89
CA GLY A 48 0.56 -10.39 3.46
C GLY A 48 0.65 -9.44 4.66
N ASN A 49 -0.48 -8.87 5.11
CA ASN A 49 -0.55 -7.98 6.26
C ASN A 49 -1.20 -8.67 7.46
N THR A 50 -0.76 -8.30 8.67
CA THR A 50 -1.43 -8.66 9.92
C THR A 50 -2.35 -7.53 10.34
N TYR A 51 -3.63 -7.83 10.50
CA TYR A 51 -4.67 -6.90 10.91
C TYR A 51 -4.97 -7.09 12.40
N VAL A 52 -5.04 -5.96 13.11
CA VAL A 52 -5.32 -5.91 14.55
C VAL A 52 -6.49 -4.97 14.84
N PRO A 53 -7.30 -5.22 15.89
CA PRO A 53 -8.40 -4.34 16.24
C PRO A 53 -7.87 -2.97 16.67
N LEU A 54 -8.37 -1.90 16.04
CA LEU A 54 -7.92 -0.52 16.27
C LEU A 54 -7.95 -0.17 17.77
N ARG A 55 -9.08 -0.45 18.44
CA ARG A 55 -9.25 -0.15 19.88
C ARG A 55 -8.22 -0.87 20.74
N ALA A 56 -8.04 -2.18 20.53
CA ALA A 56 -7.11 -2.98 21.32
C ALA A 56 -5.67 -2.48 21.15
N PHE A 57 -5.27 -2.19 19.91
CA PHE A 57 -3.94 -1.65 19.62
C PHE A 57 -3.71 -0.29 20.31
N CYS A 58 -4.66 0.64 20.18
CA CYS A 58 -4.56 1.97 20.81
C CYS A 58 -4.48 1.86 22.33
N THR A 59 -5.33 1.04 22.96
CA THR A 59 -5.30 0.82 24.42
C THR A 59 -3.98 0.18 24.88
N ALA A 60 -3.40 -0.72 24.10
CA ALA A 60 -2.09 -1.31 24.39
C ALA A 60 -0.93 -0.31 24.24
N MET A 61 -1.07 0.71 23.40
CA MET A 61 -0.09 1.79 23.24
C MET A 61 -0.17 2.81 24.39
N SER A 62 -1.39 3.23 24.77
CA SER A 62 -1.62 4.10 25.92
C SER A 62 -3.07 4.01 26.38
N ALA A 63 -3.27 3.99 27.71
CA ALA A 63 -4.60 4.04 28.32
C ALA A 63 -5.32 5.38 28.07
N ASP A 64 -4.58 6.43 27.73
CA ASP A 64 -5.10 7.78 27.52
C ASP A 64 -5.64 8.01 26.10
N CYS A 65 -5.45 7.05 25.18
CA CYS A 65 -5.97 7.16 23.83
C CYS A 65 -7.51 7.21 23.84
N ARG A 66 -8.07 8.33 23.39
CA ARG A 66 -9.52 8.52 23.22
C ARG A 66 -9.94 7.99 21.87
N ILE A 67 -11.08 7.29 21.82
CA ILE A 67 -11.58 6.67 20.60
C ILE A 67 -13.06 6.93 20.46
N ASP A 68 -13.42 7.67 19.43
CA ASP A 68 -14.78 8.09 19.11
C ASP A 68 -15.26 7.46 17.80
N TRP A 69 -16.58 7.39 17.65
CA TRP A 69 -17.24 6.91 16.44
C TRP A 69 -18.29 7.91 15.98
N ASP A 70 -18.20 8.32 14.72
CA ASP A 70 -19.23 9.07 14.04
C ASP A 70 -20.02 8.13 13.12
N ASP A 71 -21.28 7.89 13.46
CA ASP A 71 -22.14 7.00 12.68
C ASP A 71 -22.60 7.60 11.34
N LYS A 72 -22.61 8.93 11.19
CA LYS A 72 -23.04 9.58 9.94
C LYS A 72 -21.99 9.42 8.86
N THR A 73 -20.74 9.66 9.22
CA THR A 73 -19.59 9.54 8.29
C THR A 73 -18.98 8.14 8.32
N ARG A 74 -19.39 7.30 9.26
CA ARG A 74 -18.88 5.95 9.50
C ARG A 74 -17.36 5.99 9.72
N THR A 75 -16.96 6.90 10.61
CA THR A 75 -15.56 7.25 10.87
C THR A 75 -15.21 7.00 12.32
N ALA A 76 -14.15 6.24 12.56
CA ALA A 76 -13.51 6.17 13.87
C ALA A 76 -12.43 7.25 13.98
N SER A 77 -12.39 7.94 15.10
CA SER A 77 -11.35 8.91 15.43
C SER A 77 -10.58 8.44 16.65
N VAL A 78 -9.26 8.57 16.62
CA VAL A 78 -8.37 8.30 17.77
C VAL A 78 -7.57 9.55 18.05
N SER A 79 -7.50 9.98 19.32
CA SER A 79 -6.63 11.07 19.77
C SER A 79 -5.78 10.61 20.94
N CYS A 80 -4.46 10.71 20.82
CA CYS A 80 -3.50 10.20 21.81
C CYS A 80 -2.15 10.90 21.70
N ASP A 81 -1.67 11.60 22.74
CA ASP A 81 -0.32 12.19 22.81
C ASP A 81 0.18 12.89 21.53
N GLY A 82 -0.62 13.80 20.96
CA GLY A 82 -0.27 14.53 19.73
C GLY A 82 -0.44 13.74 18.43
N LEU A 83 -1.06 12.56 18.50
CA LEU A 83 -1.51 11.77 17.36
C LEU A 83 -3.03 11.84 17.24
N ASP A 84 -3.51 12.29 16.08
CA ASP A 84 -4.89 12.20 15.65
C ASP A 84 -4.99 11.26 14.45
N ILE A 85 -5.79 10.19 14.58
CA ILE A 85 -6.07 9.23 13.51
C ILE A 85 -7.55 9.30 13.15
N SER A 86 -7.87 9.32 11.87
CA SER A 86 -9.23 9.19 11.34
C SER A 86 -9.32 8.03 10.36
N VAL A 87 -10.34 7.19 10.52
CA VAL A 87 -10.55 5.96 9.77
C VAL A 87 -12.00 5.88 9.34
N CYS A 88 -12.30 6.30 8.11
CA CYS A 88 -13.59 6.04 7.49
C CYS A 88 -13.61 4.63 6.92
N VAL A 89 -14.60 3.82 7.29
CA VAL A 89 -14.64 2.39 6.95
C VAL A 89 -14.83 2.09 5.45
N TYR A 90 -15.17 3.10 4.66
CA TYR A 90 -15.31 2.98 3.20
C TYR A 90 -14.03 3.28 2.44
N ASN A 91 -13.01 3.81 3.12
CA ASN A 91 -11.75 4.19 2.50
C ASN A 91 -10.71 3.07 2.60
N ASN A 92 -9.77 3.09 1.66
CA ASN A 92 -8.59 2.23 1.67
C ASN A 92 -7.36 2.94 2.25
N TYR A 93 -7.56 3.89 3.16
CA TYR A 93 -6.47 4.61 3.82
C TYR A 93 -6.90 5.08 5.21
N VAL A 94 -5.91 5.37 6.06
CA VAL A 94 -6.11 6.11 7.31
C VAL A 94 -5.54 7.51 7.16
N VAL A 95 -6.10 8.48 7.88
CA VAL A 95 -5.51 9.81 7.99
C VAL A 95 -4.88 9.95 9.37
N ALA A 96 -3.58 10.23 9.45
CA ALA A 96 -2.87 10.42 10.70
C ALA A 96 -2.14 11.77 10.70
N ASN A 97 -2.53 12.71 11.55
CA ASN A 97 -1.97 14.08 11.57
C ASN A 97 -1.93 14.76 10.17
N GLY A 98 -2.91 14.47 9.30
CA GLY A 98 -2.96 14.99 7.93
C GLY A 98 -2.15 14.22 6.87
N ARG A 99 -1.44 13.15 7.27
CA ARG A 99 -0.81 12.14 6.38
C ARG A 99 -1.84 11.10 5.96
N TYR A 100 -1.73 10.56 4.75
CA TYR A 100 -2.71 9.63 4.17
C TYR A 100 -2.02 8.29 3.88
N LEU A 101 -2.20 7.31 4.76
CA LEU A 101 -1.49 6.03 4.66
C LEU A 101 -2.36 4.98 3.99
N TRP A 102 -1.92 4.49 2.83
CA TRP A 102 -2.65 3.52 2.02
C TRP A 102 -2.69 2.13 2.63
N MET A 103 -3.85 1.48 2.52
CA MET A 103 -4.11 0.12 2.94
C MET A 103 -4.66 -0.66 1.75
N LYS A 104 -3.82 -1.47 1.10
CA LYS A 104 -4.18 -2.22 -0.12
C LYS A 104 -5.47 -3.05 0.01
N ASN A 105 -5.72 -3.65 1.16
CA ASN A 105 -6.94 -4.44 1.41
C ASN A 105 -7.97 -3.69 2.28
N GLY A 106 -7.81 -2.39 2.44
CA GLY A 106 -8.75 -1.50 3.11
C GLY A 106 -8.93 -1.76 4.60
N VAL A 107 -10.04 -1.25 5.12
CA VAL A 107 -10.47 -1.47 6.50
C VAL A 107 -11.16 -2.83 6.61
N LEU A 108 -10.71 -3.67 7.55
CA LEU A 108 -11.34 -4.96 7.81
C LEU A 108 -12.33 -4.84 8.98
N ILE A 109 -13.60 -5.15 8.75
CA ILE A 109 -14.61 -5.21 9.83
C ILE A 109 -14.86 -6.68 10.20
N LYS A 110 -14.60 -7.03 11.46
CA LYS A 110 -14.88 -8.36 12.03
C LYS A 110 -15.60 -8.21 13.35
N ASN A 111 -16.75 -8.88 13.47
CA ASN A 111 -17.60 -8.84 14.67
C ASN A 111 -17.91 -7.40 15.14
N GLY A 112 -18.15 -6.48 14.19
CA GLY A 112 -18.41 -5.07 14.49
C GLY A 112 -17.21 -4.26 14.96
N ARG A 113 -15.97 -4.78 14.83
CA ARG A 113 -14.73 -4.08 15.16
C ARG A 113 -13.91 -3.75 13.92
N ILE A 114 -13.36 -2.54 13.91
CA ILE A 114 -12.42 -2.05 12.90
C ILE A 114 -11.06 -2.69 13.15
N HIS A 115 -10.52 -3.35 12.13
CA HIS A 115 -9.18 -3.89 12.11
C HIS A 115 -8.37 -3.23 11.00
N LEU A 116 -7.11 -2.92 11.31
CA LEU A 116 -6.19 -2.24 10.40
C LEU A 116 -4.85 -2.98 10.37
N PRO A 117 -4.05 -2.83 9.29
CA PRO A 117 -2.70 -3.36 9.25
C PRO A 117 -1.87 -2.83 10.41
N VAL A 118 -1.29 -3.73 11.19
CA VAL A 118 -0.43 -3.38 12.33
C VAL A 118 0.73 -2.49 11.90
N ARG A 119 1.24 -2.65 10.68
CA ARG A 119 2.31 -1.78 10.13
C ARG A 119 1.85 -0.33 9.96
N VAL A 120 0.64 -0.10 9.48
CA VAL A 120 0.08 1.26 9.30
C VAL A 120 -0.16 1.92 10.65
N LEU A 121 -0.68 1.16 11.62
CA LEU A 121 -0.79 1.66 13.00
C LEU A 121 0.59 1.95 13.61
N SER A 122 1.56 1.06 13.43
CA SER A 122 2.93 1.28 13.89
C SER A 122 3.54 2.55 13.31
N GLU A 123 3.29 2.83 12.03
CA GLU A 123 3.71 4.06 11.35
C GLU A 123 3.02 5.31 11.92
N CYS A 124 1.70 5.26 12.16
CA CYS A 124 0.97 6.37 12.80
C CYS A 124 1.55 6.73 14.18
N PHE A 125 1.83 5.70 15.00
CA PHE A 125 2.37 5.85 16.34
C PHE A 125 3.90 6.07 16.39
N GLY A 126 4.60 5.94 15.27
CA GLY A 126 6.07 5.99 15.17
C GLY A 126 6.78 4.93 16.00
N THR A 127 6.24 3.72 16.01
CA THR A 127 6.80 2.55 16.70
C THR A 127 7.62 1.69 15.76
N ASN A 128 8.55 0.92 16.33
CA ASN A 128 9.28 -0.09 15.59
C ASN A 128 8.43 -1.34 15.41
N ILE A 129 8.59 -2.03 14.29
CA ILE A 129 7.90 -3.29 14.00
C ILE A 129 8.88 -4.35 13.49
N ALA A 130 8.78 -5.56 14.01
CA ALA A 130 9.56 -6.72 13.57
C ALA A 130 8.65 -7.92 13.34
N TRP A 131 8.97 -8.74 12.35
CA TRP A 131 8.28 -10.00 12.06
C TRP A 131 9.23 -11.17 12.26
N SER A 132 8.81 -12.16 13.04
CA SER A 132 9.48 -13.45 13.17
C SER A 132 8.67 -14.52 12.45
N ALA A 133 9.17 -15.01 11.31
CA ALA A 133 8.51 -16.09 10.57
C ALA A 133 8.48 -17.40 11.35
N ALA A 134 9.56 -17.71 12.08
CA ALA A 134 9.69 -18.97 12.83
C ALA A 134 8.68 -19.08 13.98
N SER A 135 8.45 -17.97 14.70
CA SER A 135 7.48 -17.93 15.81
C SER A 135 6.12 -17.33 15.43
N ARG A 136 5.97 -16.84 14.18
CA ARG A 136 4.78 -16.13 13.67
C ARG A 136 4.34 -14.97 14.56
N ILE A 137 5.31 -14.19 15.04
CA ILE A 137 5.09 -13.05 15.94
C ILE A 137 5.38 -11.75 15.19
N VAL A 138 4.44 -10.80 15.29
CA VAL A 138 4.72 -9.39 15.06
C VAL A 138 5.06 -8.74 16.40
N SER A 139 6.26 -8.18 16.53
CA SER A 139 6.66 -7.40 17.70
C SER A 139 6.63 -5.92 17.37
N VAL A 140 5.87 -5.16 18.14
CA VAL A 140 5.81 -3.69 18.11
C VAL A 140 6.47 -3.16 19.38
N SER A 141 7.41 -2.22 19.23
CA SER A 141 8.13 -1.66 20.37
C SER A 141 8.37 -0.17 20.25
N GLY A 142 8.42 0.49 21.39
CA GLY A 142 8.65 1.93 21.52
C GLY A 142 7.44 2.66 22.11
N GLY A 143 7.69 3.89 22.55
CA GLY A 143 6.65 4.82 22.98
C GLY A 143 6.02 5.55 21.79
N ILE A 144 4.95 6.29 22.08
CA ILE A 144 4.25 7.11 21.09
C ILE A 144 5.19 8.23 20.62
N LYS A 145 5.53 8.20 19.33
CA LYS A 145 6.27 9.25 18.61
C LYS A 145 5.49 9.54 17.33
N PRO A 146 4.41 10.34 17.42
CA PRO A 146 3.44 10.46 16.35
C PRO A 146 4.08 10.78 15.00
N ILE A 147 3.49 10.25 13.93
CA ILE A 147 3.90 10.60 12.57
C ILE A 147 3.92 12.13 12.39
N THR A 148 4.94 12.60 11.67
CA THR A 148 5.09 14.03 11.37
C THR A 148 3.85 14.52 10.60
N SER A 149 3.31 15.66 11.02
CA SER A 149 2.10 16.22 10.42
C SER A 149 2.26 16.47 8.92
N GLY A 150 1.17 16.32 8.17
CA GLY A 150 1.15 16.51 6.72
C GLY A 150 1.73 17.85 6.28
N ASP A 151 1.40 18.94 6.99
CA ASP A 151 1.89 20.29 6.68
C ASP A 151 3.41 20.45 6.80
N LYS A 152 4.07 19.59 7.57
CA LYS A 152 5.54 19.58 7.71
C LYS A 152 6.20 18.55 6.82
N TYR A 153 5.48 17.49 6.47
CA TYR A 153 6.03 16.37 5.70
C TYR A 153 5.99 16.62 4.19
N TYR A 154 4.88 17.13 3.67
CA TYR A 154 4.75 17.34 2.23
C TYR A 154 5.46 18.63 1.81
N ASN A 155 6.33 18.53 0.80
CA ASN A 155 6.75 19.70 0.05
C ASN A 155 5.52 20.28 -0.69
N SER A 156 5.25 21.57 -0.50
CA SER A 156 4.05 22.22 -1.01
C SER A 156 4.03 22.34 -2.54
N GLU A 157 5.20 22.51 -3.18
CA GLU A 157 5.32 22.57 -4.64
C GLU A 157 5.09 21.18 -5.25
N ASP A 158 5.72 20.15 -4.68
CA ASP A 158 5.55 18.76 -5.11
C ASP A 158 4.10 18.30 -4.99
N LEU A 159 3.47 18.56 -3.83
CA LEU A 159 2.08 18.21 -3.59
C LEU A 159 1.16 18.94 -4.58
N LEU A 160 1.41 20.22 -4.86
CA LEU A 160 0.60 21.01 -5.79
C LEU A 160 0.69 20.46 -7.22
N TRP A 161 1.90 20.27 -7.73
CA TRP A 161 2.10 19.81 -9.10
C TRP A 161 1.63 18.38 -9.31
N LEU A 162 1.90 17.50 -8.35
CA LEU A 162 1.41 16.12 -8.39
C LEU A 162 -0.12 16.08 -8.36
N SER A 163 -0.77 16.89 -7.52
CA SER A 163 -2.24 16.98 -7.46
C SER A 163 -2.83 17.48 -8.78
N ARG A 164 -2.21 18.49 -9.40
CA ARG A 164 -2.65 19.08 -10.66
C ARG A 164 -2.58 18.09 -11.82
N ILE A 165 -1.46 17.38 -11.95
CA ILE A 165 -1.31 16.43 -13.04
C ILE A 165 -2.25 15.23 -12.86
N ILE A 166 -2.35 14.67 -11.64
CA ILE A 166 -3.30 13.60 -11.34
C ILE A 166 -4.72 14.05 -11.66
N SER A 167 -5.10 15.26 -11.25
CA SER A 167 -6.43 15.80 -11.52
C SER A 167 -6.70 15.98 -13.01
N SER A 168 -5.71 16.31 -13.82
CA SER A 168 -5.90 16.54 -15.25
C SER A 168 -5.95 15.24 -16.05
N GLU A 169 -5.19 14.23 -15.62
CA GLU A 169 -5.06 12.95 -16.33
C GLU A 169 -6.12 11.91 -15.89
N SER A 170 -6.68 12.05 -14.69
CA SER A 170 -7.51 10.99 -14.10
C SER A 170 -8.72 11.49 -13.32
N SER A 171 -9.23 12.68 -13.66
CA SER A 171 -10.51 13.16 -13.12
C SER A 171 -11.63 12.17 -13.47
N GLY A 172 -12.42 11.77 -12.47
CA GLY A 172 -13.50 10.79 -12.64
C GLY A 172 -13.08 9.33 -12.51
N GLU A 173 -11.78 9.04 -12.49
CA GLU A 173 -11.26 7.68 -12.24
C GLU A 173 -11.44 7.27 -10.77
N PRO A 174 -11.52 5.95 -10.49
CA PRO A 174 -11.43 5.47 -9.11
C PRO A 174 -10.13 5.94 -8.45
N LEU A 175 -10.12 6.06 -7.12
CA LEU A 175 -8.94 6.54 -6.38
C LEU A 175 -7.66 5.75 -6.73
N SER A 176 -7.77 4.44 -6.99
CA SER A 176 -6.64 3.63 -7.46
C SER A 176 -6.11 4.08 -8.82
N GLY A 177 -6.95 4.50 -9.77
CA GLY A 177 -6.50 5.05 -11.05
C GLY A 177 -5.76 6.38 -10.87
N GLN A 178 -6.24 7.22 -9.95
CA GLN A 178 -5.58 8.49 -9.60
C GLN A 178 -4.20 8.26 -8.94
N ILE A 179 -4.11 7.29 -8.02
CA ILE A 179 -2.82 6.87 -7.44
C ILE A 179 -1.89 6.30 -8.52
N ALA A 180 -2.42 5.55 -9.49
CA ALA A 180 -1.63 4.93 -10.55
C ALA A 180 -0.94 5.97 -11.46
N VAL A 181 -1.64 7.06 -11.82
CA VAL A 181 -1.02 8.19 -12.53
C VAL A 181 0.09 8.82 -11.68
N GLY A 182 -0.15 9.02 -10.38
CA GLY A 182 0.89 9.53 -9.49
C GLY A 182 2.09 8.59 -9.35
N ASN A 183 1.87 7.27 -9.36
CA ASN A 183 2.95 6.28 -9.38
C ASN A 183 3.80 6.42 -10.64
N VAL A 184 3.20 6.59 -11.83
CA VAL A 184 3.97 6.84 -13.06
C VAL A 184 4.87 8.06 -12.93
N VAL A 185 4.37 9.17 -12.37
CA VAL A 185 5.18 10.38 -12.15
C VAL A 185 6.36 10.09 -11.22
N LEU A 186 6.15 9.43 -10.07
CA LEU A 186 7.24 9.11 -9.14
C LEU A 186 8.20 8.05 -9.69
N ASN A 187 7.72 7.09 -10.48
CA ASN A 187 8.55 6.10 -11.15
C ASN A 187 9.48 6.77 -12.16
N ARG A 188 8.98 7.77 -12.91
CA ARG A 188 9.81 8.61 -13.78
C ARG A 188 10.83 9.42 -12.98
N VAL A 189 10.44 10.06 -11.87
CA VAL A 189 11.40 10.76 -10.99
C VAL A 189 12.53 9.84 -10.51
N ALA A 190 12.23 8.57 -10.25
CA ALA A 190 13.21 7.56 -9.84
C ALA A 190 14.00 6.92 -11.00
N CYS A 191 13.62 7.17 -12.26
CA CYS A 191 14.21 6.57 -13.44
C CYS A 191 15.29 7.48 -14.04
N PRO A 192 16.52 6.99 -14.29
CA PRO A 192 17.62 7.80 -14.85
C PRO A 192 17.35 8.41 -16.23
N ASP A 193 16.40 7.85 -16.99
CA ASP A 193 16.04 8.32 -18.33
C ASP A 193 15.10 9.55 -18.31
N PHE A 194 14.62 9.95 -17.12
CA PHE A 194 13.69 11.05 -16.93
C PHE A 194 14.27 12.10 -15.95
N PRO A 195 13.69 13.31 -15.90
CA PRO A 195 14.05 14.31 -14.91
C PRO A 195 13.85 13.83 -13.46
N SER A 196 14.60 14.41 -12.53
CA SER A 196 14.66 13.97 -11.14
C SER A 196 13.76 14.75 -10.17
N THR A 197 12.85 15.59 -10.68
CA THR A 197 11.85 16.31 -9.87
C THR A 197 10.45 16.14 -10.45
N ILE A 198 9.42 16.18 -9.59
CA ILE A 198 8.02 16.00 -10.00
C ILE A 198 7.64 17.04 -11.06
N LYS A 199 7.99 18.30 -10.83
CA LYS A 199 7.70 19.39 -11.76
C LYS A 199 8.40 19.18 -13.10
N ASP A 200 9.69 18.84 -13.10
CA ASP A 200 10.42 18.66 -14.35
C ASP A 200 9.90 17.46 -15.14
N VAL A 201 9.49 16.36 -14.47
CA VAL A 201 8.81 15.22 -15.13
C VAL A 201 7.50 15.65 -15.78
N ILE A 202 6.69 16.48 -15.10
CA ILE A 202 5.41 16.96 -15.63
C ILE A 202 5.63 17.85 -16.86
N PHE A 203 6.62 18.73 -16.81
CA PHE A 203 6.91 19.70 -17.88
C PHE A 203 7.94 19.22 -18.90
N ASP A 204 8.34 17.95 -18.84
CA ASP A 204 9.31 17.39 -19.77
C ASP A 204 8.80 17.45 -21.22
N THR A 205 9.70 17.83 -22.11
CA THR A 205 9.47 17.94 -23.55
C THR A 205 10.43 17.09 -24.38
N ALA A 206 11.30 16.31 -23.72
CA ALA A 206 12.16 15.35 -24.39
C ALA A 206 11.30 14.32 -25.14
N GLY A 207 11.46 14.25 -26.47
CA GLY A 207 10.66 13.37 -27.32
C GLY A 207 9.19 13.81 -27.51
N GLY A 208 8.84 15.04 -27.13
CA GLY A 208 7.49 15.59 -27.23
C GLY A 208 6.88 15.93 -25.87
N VAL A 209 5.67 16.49 -25.89
CA VAL A 209 4.95 16.82 -24.66
C VAL A 209 4.56 15.53 -23.95
N GLN A 210 5.10 15.32 -22.75
CA GLN A 210 4.86 14.09 -21.97
C GLN A 210 3.43 13.99 -21.42
N PHE A 211 2.81 15.14 -21.11
CA PHE A 211 1.46 15.24 -20.56
C PHE A 211 0.65 16.29 -21.32
N SER A 212 -0.42 15.88 -22.00
CA SER A 212 -1.24 16.80 -22.82
C SER A 212 -1.82 18.01 -22.06
N PRO A 213 -2.16 17.92 -20.75
CA PRO A 213 -2.61 19.05 -19.93
C PRO A 213 -1.63 20.22 -19.84
N VAL A 214 -0.33 19.96 -20.04
CA VAL A 214 0.69 21.01 -20.06
C VAL A 214 0.54 21.87 -21.31
N ALA A 215 0.39 21.24 -22.48
CA ALA A 215 0.27 21.95 -23.75
C ALA A 215 -1.05 22.71 -23.90
N ASN A 216 -2.15 22.16 -23.38
CA ASN A 216 -3.47 22.79 -23.47
C ASN A 216 -3.80 23.71 -22.27
N GLY A 217 -2.88 23.83 -21.30
CA GLY A 217 -3.00 24.72 -20.14
C GLY A 217 -3.92 24.23 -19.01
N THR A 218 -4.58 23.08 -19.15
CA THR A 218 -5.47 22.55 -18.10
C THR A 218 -4.73 22.10 -16.84
N VAL A 219 -3.42 21.85 -16.93
CA VAL A 219 -2.58 21.53 -15.76
C VAL A 219 -2.58 22.63 -14.69
N TYR A 220 -2.90 23.88 -15.05
CA TYR A 220 -2.93 25.00 -14.11
C TYR A 220 -4.26 25.14 -13.33
N ASN A 221 -5.27 24.34 -13.66
CA ASN A 221 -6.55 24.34 -12.97
C ASN A 221 -6.39 23.95 -11.49
N GLU A 222 -7.39 24.32 -10.69
CA GLU A 222 -7.47 23.89 -9.29
C GLU A 222 -7.67 22.36 -9.25
N PRO A 223 -6.81 21.60 -8.53
CA PRO A 223 -6.94 20.16 -8.46
C PRO A 223 -8.20 19.74 -7.68
N THR A 224 -8.81 18.63 -8.10
CA THR A 224 -9.92 18.05 -7.35
C THR A 224 -9.46 17.53 -5.98
N LYS A 225 -10.39 17.47 -5.01
CA LYS A 225 -10.10 16.93 -3.67
C LYS A 225 -9.58 15.49 -3.71
N SER A 226 -10.11 14.66 -4.62
CA SER A 226 -9.64 13.27 -4.77
C SER A 226 -8.21 13.21 -5.29
N ALA A 227 -7.83 14.11 -6.21
CA ALA A 227 -6.48 14.17 -6.73
C ALA A 227 -5.47 14.63 -5.67
N VAL A 228 -5.86 15.57 -4.80
CA VAL A 228 -5.05 15.96 -3.64
C VAL A 228 -4.85 14.78 -2.67
N ILE A 229 -5.90 13.99 -2.43
CA ILE A 229 -5.81 12.77 -1.61
C ILE A 229 -4.89 11.74 -2.27
N ALA A 230 -5.04 11.50 -3.58
CA ALA A 230 -4.19 10.58 -4.34
C ALA A 230 -2.72 11.01 -4.32
N ALA A 231 -2.42 12.31 -4.53
CA ALA A 231 -1.07 12.84 -4.45
C ALA A 231 -0.45 12.62 -3.06
N LYS A 232 -1.21 12.87 -1.99
CA LYS A 232 -0.76 12.59 -0.61
C LYS A 232 -0.46 11.11 -0.40
N LEU A 233 -1.37 10.22 -0.82
CA LEU A 233 -1.16 8.77 -0.76
C LEU A 233 0.11 8.34 -1.48
N VAL A 234 0.34 8.86 -2.69
CA VAL A 234 1.51 8.55 -3.50
C VAL A 234 2.80 9.06 -2.85
N LEU A 235 2.79 10.28 -2.30
CA LEU A 235 3.92 10.84 -1.52
C LEU A 235 4.17 10.07 -0.21
N ASP A 236 3.14 9.45 0.34
CA ASP A 236 3.20 8.49 1.45
C ASP A 236 3.62 7.07 1.04
N GLY A 237 3.98 6.87 -0.24
CA GLY A 237 4.47 5.58 -0.74
C GLY A 237 3.37 4.59 -1.13
N ALA A 238 2.13 5.04 -1.35
CA ALA A 238 1.09 4.19 -1.91
C ALA A 238 1.46 3.73 -3.32
N VAL A 239 1.51 2.42 -3.53
CA VAL A 239 1.78 1.82 -4.84
C VAL A 239 0.62 0.90 -5.24
N VAL A 240 0.03 1.19 -6.40
CA VAL A 240 -0.93 0.31 -7.07
C VAL A 240 -0.41 -0.19 -8.41
N VAL A 241 0.59 0.49 -8.98
CA VAL A 241 1.34 0.06 -10.18
C VAL A 241 2.82 0.43 -10.00
N SER A 242 3.69 -0.56 -9.82
CA SER A 242 5.04 -0.34 -9.27
C SER A 242 6.10 0.09 -10.27
N GLU A 243 5.98 -0.31 -11.54
CA GLU A 243 7.06 -0.13 -12.52
C GLU A 243 6.60 0.60 -13.79
N ALA A 244 5.32 0.98 -13.87
CA ALA A 244 4.82 1.63 -15.05
C ALA A 244 5.45 3.02 -15.22
N LEU A 245 5.98 3.28 -16.41
CA LEU A 245 6.52 4.58 -16.84
C LEU A 245 5.61 5.25 -17.86
N PHE A 246 4.62 4.53 -18.41
CA PHE A 246 3.69 5.04 -19.40
C PHE A 246 2.26 4.61 -19.07
N PHE A 247 1.29 5.40 -19.52
CA PHE A 247 -0.11 5.03 -19.52
C PHE A 247 -0.83 5.66 -20.71
N LEU A 248 -1.96 5.09 -21.10
CA LEU A 248 -2.88 5.69 -22.05
C LEU A 248 -4.31 5.25 -21.75
N ASN A 249 -5.29 6.06 -22.15
CA ASN A 249 -6.68 5.64 -22.19
C ASN A 249 -6.97 5.10 -23.61
N PRO A 250 -7.22 3.80 -23.79
CA PRO A 250 -7.39 3.20 -25.11
C PRO A 250 -8.62 3.73 -25.86
N ASP A 251 -9.62 4.26 -25.16
CA ASP A 251 -10.85 4.79 -25.76
C ASP A 251 -10.67 6.20 -26.33
N SER A 252 -9.66 6.96 -25.89
CA SER A 252 -9.40 8.34 -26.31
C SER A 252 -8.02 8.55 -26.95
N ALA A 253 -7.15 7.54 -26.93
CA ALA A 253 -5.81 7.60 -27.50
C ALA A 253 -5.86 7.83 -29.03
N THR A 254 -5.09 8.82 -29.48
CA THR A 254 -4.87 9.12 -30.91
C THR A 254 -3.52 8.59 -31.42
N SER A 255 -2.70 8.02 -30.53
CA SER A 255 -1.40 7.40 -30.82
C SER A 255 -1.28 6.09 -30.06
N PHE A 256 -0.81 5.05 -30.76
CA PHE A 256 -0.68 3.68 -30.24
C PHE A 256 0.77 3.23 -30.05
N TRP A 257 1.74 4.15 -30.18
CA TRP A 257 3.16 3.83 -30.03
C TRP A 257 3.47 3.12 -28.71
N ILE A 258 2.84 3.53 -27.59
CA ILE A 258 3.02 2.88 -26.29
C ILE A 258 2.57 1.41 -26.37
N THR A 259 1.38 1.14 -26.91
CA THR A 259 0.86 -0.24 -27.03
C THR A 259 1.69 -1.11 -27.97
N GLU A 260 2.37 -0.51 -28.95
CA GLU A 260 3.20 -1.22 -29.93
C GLU A 260 4.63 -1.47 -29.45
N ASN A 261 5.15 -0.66 -28.51
CA ASN A 261 6.58 -0.64 -28.17
C ASN A 261 6.89 -0.87 -26.69
N ARG A 262 5.89 -0.84 -25.81
CA ARG A 262 6.07 -0.99 -24.35
C ARG A 262 5.37 -2.22 -23.83
N ALA A 263 5.94 -2.82 -22.78
CA ALA A 263 5.38 -4.02 -22.16
C ALA A 263 4.18 -3.63 -21.27
N PHE A 264 3.05 -4.30 -21.46
CA PHE A 264 1.86 -4.11 -20.64
C PHE A 264 2.11 -4.52 -19.18
N VAL A 265 1.60 -3.73 -18.25
CA VAL A 265 1.69 -3.96 -16.80
C VAL A 265 0.33 -4.29 -16.20
N ALA A 266 -0.66 -3.40 -16.37
CA ALA A 266 -1.99 -3.56 -15.77
C ALA A 266 -3.02 -2.60 -16.38
N ASP A 267 -4.31 -2.94 -16.24
CA ASP A 267 -5.42 -2.02 -16.42
C ASP A 267 -5.95 -1.57 -15.06
N ILE A 268 -6.11 -0.25 -14.89
CA ILE A 268 -6.68 0.34 -13.67
C ILE A 268 -7.62 1.47 -14.08
N GLY A 269 -8.91 1.28 -13.84
CA GLY A 269 -9.93 2.21 -14.32
C GLY A 269 -10.00 2.19 -15.84
N ALA A 270 -10.01 3.36 -16.47
CA ALA A 270 -10.01 3.52 -17.93
C ALA A 270 -8.60 3.58 -18.54
N HIS A 271 -7.53 3.36 -17.76
CA HIS A 271 -6.15 3.45 -18.23
C HIS A 271 -5.46 2.09 -18.26
N SER A 272 -4.69 1.88 -19.32
CA SER A 272 -3.70 0.79 -19.43
C SER A 272 -2.31 1.35 -19.14
N PHE A 273 -1.54 0.62 -18.34
CA PHE A 273 -0.21 1.02 -17.85
C PHE A 273 0.89 0.12 -18.42
N TYR A 274 2.06 0.71 -18.71
CA TYR A 274 3.15 0.06 -19.43
C TYR A 274 4.54 0.43 -18.85
N LEU A 275 5.52 -0.46 -19.05
CA LEU A 275 6.95 -0.25 -18.75
C LEU A 275 7.62 0.75 -19.69
#